data_AF-S2ZG12-F1
#
_entry.id   AF-S2ZG12-F1
#
_cell.length_a   1.000
_cell.length_b   1.000
_cell.length_c   1.000
_cell.angle_alpha   90.00
_cell.angle_beta   90.00
_cell.angle_gamma   90.00
#
_symmetry.space_group_name_H-M   'P 1'
#
loop_
_entity.id
_entity.type
_entity.pdbx_description
1 polymer ?
#
loop_
_entity_poly.entity_id
_entity_poly.type
_entity_poly.pdbx_seq_one_letter_code
_entity_poly.pdbx_strand_id
1 'polypeptide(L)'
;MRTMINGRRLGALGAGALAVAFTGVLATAPTASAEASPPGCGKGYFCAYSGANQTGRLLLAVPGNWSGNLAVGSIFNNGVRYPGADHVDVTSYLGGQPSTDCFHYNPGPGRYKANAEAGLTITRVVWRGEC
;
A
#
# COMPACT_ATOMS: atom_id res chain seq x y z
N MET A 1 -45.94 43.61 37.50
CA MET A 1 -46.32 42.64 38.55
C MET A 1 -45.06 41.91 38.98
N ARG A 2 -44.61 42.09 40.23
CA ARG A 2 -43.49 41.35 40.84
C ARG A 2 -44.02 40.00 41.31
N THR A 3 -43.26 38.92 41.09
CA THR A 3 -42.98 37.85 42.07
C THR A 3 -41.70 37.12 41.65
N MET A 4 -40.63 37.27 42.44
CA MET A 4 -39.51 36.32 42.52
C MET A 4 -39.94 35.13 43.40
N ILE A 5 -39.34 33.94 43.26
CA ILE A 5 -38.98 33.04 44.39
C ILE A 5 -38.01 31.93 43.91
N ASN A 6 -36.85 31.94 44.58
CA ASN A 6 -35.93 30.87 45.00
C ASN A 6 -35.47 29.72 44.10
N GLY A 7 -34.14 29.66 43.95
CA GLY A 7 -33.40 28.42 43.74
C GLY A 7 -33.25 27.56 45.00
N ARG A 8 -32.78 26.32 44.81
CA ARG A 8 -32.12 25.53 45.86
C ARG A 8 -31.29 24.37 45.28
N ARG A 9 -29.97 24.49 45.49
CA ARG A 9 -28.96 23.45 45.80
C ARG A 9 -28.39 22.58 44.69
N LEU A 10 -27.13 22.90 44.37
CA LEU A 10 -26.10 21.93 44.03
C LEU A 10 -25.98 20.88 45.13
N GLY A 11 -25.97 19.60 44.73
CA GLY A 11 -25.53 18.46 45.53
C GLY A 11 -24.45 17.72 44.75
N ALA A 12 -23.25 17.69 45.30
CA ALA A 12 -22.07 17.08 44.72
C ALA A 12 -21.86 15.64 45.26
N LEU A 13 -20.96 14.92 44.56
CA LEU A 13 -20.13 13.79 45.00
C LEU A 13 -20.70 12.36 44.86
N GLY A 14 -20.08 11.63 43.93
CA GLY A 14 -20.10 10.18 43.82
C GLY A 14 -18.91 9.71 42.99
N ALA A 15 -17.70 9.84 43.54
CA ALA A 15 -16.47 9.36 42.93
C ALA A 15 -16.41 7.82 42.97
N GLY A 16 -16.40 7.20 41.80
CA GLY A 16 -16.12 5.76 41.63
C GLY A 16 -15.06 5.59 40.55
N ALA A 17 -13.79 5.71 40.92
CA ALA A 17 -12.67 5.42 40.04
C ALA A 17 -12.52 3.90 39.90
N LEU A 18 -13.03 3.33 38.81
CA LEU A 18 -12.66 1.98 38.38
C LEU A 18 -11.35 2.09 37.61
N ALA A 19 -10.23 1.91 38.31
CA ALA A 19 -8.92 1.75 37.70
C ALA A 19 -8.86 0.37 37.00
N VAL A 20 -9.27 0.32 35.74
CA VAL A 20 -9.00 -0.83 34.85
C VAL A 20 -7.51 -0.80 34.50
N ALA A 21 -6.74 -1.67 35.14
CA ALA A 21 -5.36 -1.94 34.79
C ALA A 21 -5.33 -2.57 33.38
N PHE A 22 -5.06 -1.76 32.37
CA PHE A 22 -4.69 -2.25 31.05
C PHE A 22 -3.26 -2.81 31.15
N THR A 23 -3.13 -4.10 31.47
CA THR A 23 -1.88 -4.84 31.24
C THR A 23 -1.63 -4.88 29.74
N GLY A 24 -0.79 -3.96 29.29
CA GLY A 24 -0.42 -3.77 27.90
C GLY A 24 0.22 -5.03 27.33
N VAL A 25 -0.52 -5.71 26.45
CA VAL A 25 0.08 -6.63 25.49
C VAL A 25 0.83 -5.77 24.49
N LEU A 26 2.15 -5.65 24.66
CA LEU A 26 3.03 -5.15 23.60
C LEU A 26 3.01 -6.20 22.48
N ALA A 27 2.04 -6.07 21.58
CA ALA A 27 2.02 -6.83 20.34
C ALA A 27 3.24 -6.39 19.54
N THR A 28 4.30 -7.19 19.56
CA THR A 28 5.44 -7.04 18.65
C THR A 28 4.92 -7.37 17.26
N ALA A 29 4.49 -6.35 16.51
CA ALA A 29 4.13 -6.51 15.12
C ALA A 29 5.33 -7.13 14.39
N PRO A 30 5.13 -8.16 13.54
CA PRO A 30 6.23 -8.75 12.79
C PRO A 30 6.90 -7.66 11.97
N THR A 31 8.21 -7.50 12.12
CA THR A 31 9.01 -6.73 11.18
C THR A 31 8.88 -7.42 9.83
N ALA A 32 8.19 -6.80 8.87
CA ALA A 32 8.12 -7.32 7.51
C ALA A 32 9.56 -7.46 7.00
N SER A 33 10.05 -8.69 6.86
CA SER A 33 11.37 -8.95 6.27
C SER A 33 11.35 -8.43 4.84
N ALA A 34 12.27 -7.51 4.55
CA ALA A 34 12.43 -6.97 3.21
C ALA A 34 12.82 -8.09 2.26
N GLU A 35 11.95 -8.42 1.30
CA GLU A 35 12.37 -9.25 0.19
C GLU A 35 13.50 -8.53 -0.54
N ALA A 36 14.53 -9.28 -0.93
CA ALA A 36 15.67 -8.72 -1.65
C ALA A 36 15.23 -8.04 -2.95
N SER A 37 15.96 -7.01 -3.37
CA SER A 37 15.69 -6.36 -4.65
C SER A 37 15.98 -7.35 -5.78
N PRO A 38 15.05 -7.61 -6.71
CA PRO A 38 15.33 -8.50 -7.83
C PRO A 38 16.39 -7.91 -8.77
N PRO A 39 17.05 -8.73 -9.62
CA PRO A 39 18.13 -8.27 -10.49
C PRO A 39 17.72 -7.08 -11.36
N GLY A 40 18.50 -6.00 -11.30
CA GLY A 40 18.27 -4.78 -12.07
C GLY A 40 17.07 -3.92 -11.64
N CYS A 41 16.37 -4.29 -10.56
CA CYS A 41 15.29 -3.49 -10.00
C CYS A 41 15.72 -2.83 -8.70
N GLY A 42 16.46 -1.73 -8.80
CA GLY A 42 16.89 -0.94 -7.64
C GLY A 42 15.71 -0.32 -6.88
N LYS A 43 15.98 0.20 -5.67
CA LYS A 43 14.97 0.95 -4.91
C LYS A 43 14.53 2.19 -5.68
N GLY A 44 13.23 2.49 -5.60
CA GLY A 44 12.59 3.60 -6.31
C GLY A 44 12.11 3.25 -7.73
N TYR A 45 12.16 1.98 -8.14
CA TYR A 45 11.75 1.57 -9.49
C TYR A 45 10.56 0.62 -9.46
N PHE A 46 9.71 0.74 -10.48
CA PHE A 46 8.81 -0.31 -10.92
C PHE A 46 9.47 -1.09 -12.04
N CYS A 47 9.43 -2.41 -11.96
CA CYS A 47 10.14 -3.27 -12.88
C CYS A 47 9.25 -4.37 -13.45
N ALA A 48 9.49 -4.73 -14.70
CA ALA A 48 8.83 -5.84 -15.37
C ALA A 48 9.86 -6.80 -15.98
N TYR A 49 9.56 -8.09 -15.92
CA TYR A 49 10.44 -9.17 -16.33
C TYR A 49 9.78 -10.07 -17.36
N SER A 50 10.58 -10.72 -18.20
CA SER A 50 10.07 -11.65 -19.20
C SER A 50 9.58 -12.98 -18.62
N GLY A 51 10.14 -13.40 -17.47
CA GLY A 51 9.78 -14.63 -16.77
C GLY A 51 8.91 -14.39 -15.55
N ALA A 52 8.32 -15.46 -15.03
CA ALA A 52 7.66 -15.46 -13.74
C ALA A 52 8.67 -15.26 -12.60
N ASN A 53 8.19 -14.84 -11.42
CA ASN A 53 8.96 -14.68 -10.19
C ASN A 53 10.20 -13.78 -10.37
N GLN A 54 10.06 -12.70 -11.14
CA GLN A 54 11.12 -11.72 -11.41
C GLN A 54 12.39 -12.35 -12.03
N THR A 55 12.21 -13.39 -12.85
CA THR A 55 13.29 -14.07 -13.58
C THR A 55 13.33 -13.69 -15.06
N GLY A 56 14.38 -14.12 -15.76
CA GLY A 56 14.58 -13.82 -17.18
C GLY A 56 15.12 -12.42 -17.40
N ARG A 57 14.75 -11.80 -18.53
CA ARG A 57 15.24 -10.47 -18.90
C ARG A 57 14.42 -9.39 -18.22
N LEU A 58 15.10 -8.37 -17.69
CA LEU A 58 14.47 -7.11 -17.29
C LEU A 58 13.97 -6.38 -18.54
N LEU A 59 12.66 -6.20 -18.64
CA LEU A 59 11.99 -5.58 -19.80
C LEU A 59 11.73 -4.09 -19.57
N LEU A 60 11.47 -3.70 -18.33
CA LEU A 60 11.17 -2.34 -17.94
C LEU A 60 11.73 -2.08 -16.54
N ALA A 61 12.31 -0.90 -16.34
CA ALA A 61 12.62 -0.33 -15.04
C ALA A 61 12.39 1.18 -15.10
N VAL A 62 11.40 1.68 -14.37
CA VAL A 62 11.00 3.10 -14.41
C VAL A 62 10.83 3.67 -12.99
N PRO A 63 11.39 4.87 -12.71
CA PRO A 63 11.21 5.55 -11.42
C PRO A 63 9.99 6.48 -11.39
N GLY A 64 9.24 6.54 -12.49
CA GLY A 64 8.10 7.44 -12.68
C GLY A 64 7.05 6.83 -13.59
N ASN A 65 6.06 7.64 -13.95
CA ASN A 65 4.94 7.20 -14.79
C ASN A 65 5.44 6.66 -16.13
N TRP A 66 4.77 5.64 -16.61
CA TRP A 66 5.09 5.00 -17.88
C TRP A 66 3.82 4.63 -18.63
N SER A 67 3.89 4.67 -19.96
CA SER A 67 2.84 4.19 -20.85
C SER A 67 3.47 3.48 -22.05
N GLY A 68 2.79 2.46 -22.56
CA GLY A 68 3.22 1.71 -23.73
C GLY A 68 2.36 0.47 -23.94
N ASN A 69 2.94 -0.56 -24.52
CA ASN A 69 2.34 -1.89 -24.59
C ASN A 69 3.47 -2.92 -24.44
N LEU A 70 3.48 -3.66 -23.32
CA LEU A 70 4.56 -4.56 -22.98
C LEU A 70 4.02 -5.89 -22.48
N ALA A 71 4.32 -6.97 -23.18
CA ALA A 71 4.10 -8.33 -22.69
C ALA A 71 5.14 -8.65 -21.60
N VAL A 72 4.68 -9.20 -20.48
CA VAL A 72 5.49 -9.44 -19.29
C VAL A 72 5.19 -10.82 -18.71
N GLY A 73 6.15 -11.41 -17.99
CA GLY A 73 5.96 -12.62 -17.19
C GLY A 73 5.77 -12.33 -15.70
N SER A 74 6.31 -11.20 -15.22
CA SER A 74 6.08 -10.74 -13.84
C SER A 74 6.43 -9.25 -13.68
N ILE A 75 5.92 -8.67 -12.59
CA ILE A 75 6.15 -7.26 -12.21
C ILE A 75 6.55 -7.15 -10.75
N PHE A 76 7.24 -6.08 -10.40
CA PHE A 76 7.70 -5.80 -9.04
C PHE A 76 7.78 -4.28 -8.81
N ASN A 77 7.07 -3.77 -7.79
CA ASN A 77 7.22 -2.41 -7.30
C ASN A 77 8.28 -2.39 -6.20
N ASN A 78 9.51 -2.02 -6.57
CA ASN A 78 10.58 -1.77 -5.61
C ASN A 78 10.69 -0.30 -5.25
N GLY A 79 9.55 0.40 -5.17
CA GLY A 79 9.47 1.79 -4.72
C GLY A 79 10.09 2.03 -3.35
N VAL A 80 10.09 3.30 -2.95
CA VAL A 80 10.47 3.71 -1.61
C VAL A 80 9.25 4.29 -0.92
N ARG A 81 9.21 4.17 0.42
CA ARG A 81 8.19 4.84 1.21
C ARG A 81 8.37 6.34 1.02
N TYR A 82 7.49 6.95 0.24
CA TYR A 82 7.46 8.36 -0.02
C TYR A 82 6.05 8.87 0.28
N PRO A 83 5.88 9.95 1.06
CA PRO A 83 4.58 10.55 1.28
C PRO A 83 3.90 10.90 -0.07
N GLY A 84 2.93 10.08 -0.48
CA GLY A 84 2.15 10.29 -1.71
C GLY A 84 2.70 9.68 -3.01
N ALA A 85 3.75 8.84 -2.99
CA ALA A 85 4.29 8.22 -4.22
C ALA A 85 4.96 6.85 -3.98
N ASP A 86 4.38 6.02 -3.13
CA ASP A 86 4.89 4.69 -2.76
C ASP A 86 4.07 3.53 -3.35
N HIS A 87 3.00 3.86 -4.07
CA HIS A 87 2.14 2.92 -4.77
C HIS A 87 2.19 3.16 -6.27
N VAL A 88 1.92 2.09 -7.04
CA VAL A 88 1.76 2.19 -8.49
C VAL A 88 0.46 1.53 -8.94
N ASP A 89 -0.34 2.28 -9.69
CA ASP A 89 -1.47 1.73 -10.46
C ASP A 89 -0.93 1.15 -11.77
N VAL A 90 -1.06 -0.15 -11.96
CA VAL A 90 -0.65 -0.85 -13.19
C VAL A 90 -1.89 -1.21 -13.98
N THR A 91 -2.06 -0.59 -15.14
CA THR A 91 -3.12 -0.96 -16.08
C THR A 91 -2.61 -2.05 -17.02
N SER A 92 -3.30 -3.20 -17.01
CA SER A 92 -3.00 -4.37 -17.85
C SER A 92 -4.18 -4.76 -18.72
N TYR A 93 -3.93 -5.53 -19.77
CA TYR A 93 -4.95 -6.11 -20.63
C TYR A 93 -4.76 -7.63 -20.70
N LEU A 94 -5.84 -8.36 -20.51
CA LEU A 94 -5.91 -9.80 -20.76
C LEU A 94 -7.19 -10.07 -21.56
N GLY A 95 -7.06 -10.66 -22.74
CA GLY A 95 -8.22 -10.87 -23.63
C GLY A 95 -8.91 -9.57 -24.10
N GLY A 96 -8.19 -8.45 -24.12
CA GLY A 96 -8.68 -7.16 -24.63
C GLY A 96 -9.47 -6.30 -23.63
N GLN A 97 -9.69 -6.76 -22.40
CA GLN A 97 -10.29 -5.95 -21.34
C GLN A 97 -9.20 -5.36 -20.42
N PRO A 98 -9.27 -4.05 -20.10
CA PRO A 98 -8.35 -3.46 -19.15
C PRO A 98 -8.70 -3.85 -17.70
N SER A 99 -7.67 -4.16 -16.92
CA SER A 99 -7.71 -4.17 -15.45
C SER A 99 -6.71 -3.14 -14.92
N THR A 100 -6.98 -2.55 -13.76
CA THR A 100 -5.98 -1.73 -13.06
C THR A 100 -5.84 -2.23 -11.64
N ASP A 101 -4.60 -2.56 -11.30
CA ASP A 101 -4.21 -3.12 -10.01
C ASP A 101 -3.21 -2.18 -9.33
N CYS A 102 -3.46 -1.87 -8.07
CA CYS A 102 -2.55 -1.07 -7.26
C CYS A 102 -1.49 -1.98 -6.59
N PHE A 103 -0.22 -1.58 -6.66
CA PHE A 103 0.90 -2.28 -6.06
C PHE A 103 1.65 -1.39 -5.08
N HIS A 104 1.82 -1.87 -3.85
CA HIS A 104 2.59 -1.23 -2.79
C HIS A 104 4.10 -1.35 -3.04
N TYR A 105 4.91 -0.54 -2.38
CA TYR A 105 6.36 -0.69 -2.39
C TYR A 105 6.83 -1.93 -1.61
N ASN A 106 7.96 -2.51 -2.01
CA ASN A 106 8.66 -3.54 -1.24
C ASN A 106 9.66 -2.92 -0.23
N PRO A 107 9.74 -3.42 1.01
CA PRO A 107 8.69 -4.17 1.70
C PRO A 107 7.54 -3.27 2.11
N GLY A 108 6.32 -3.79 2.03
CA GLY A 108 5.12 -3.07 2.44
C GLY A 108 4.02 -4.04 2.85
N PRO A 109 2.98 -3.58 3.56
CA PRO A 109 1.90 -4.43 4.03
C PRO A 109 1.02 -4.99 2.90
N GLY A 110 1.06 -4.37 1.71
CA GLY A 110 0.25 -4.79 0.57
C GLY A 110 1.03 -5.51 -0.54
N ARG A 111 0.32 -5.87 -1.61
CA ARG A 111 0.89 -6.60 -2.75
C ARG A 111 1.87 -5.70 -3.50
N TYR A 112 3.14 -6.09 -3.58
CA TYR A 112 4.19 -5.35 -4.29
C TYR A 112 4.74 -6.07 -5.54
N LYS A 113 4.25 -7.28 -5.83
CA LYS A 113 4.66 -8.07 -7.00
C LYS A 113 3.54 -8.97 -7.49
N ALA A 114 3.62 -9.40 -8.75
CA ALA A 114 2.72 -10.40 -9.33
C ALA A 114 3.38 -11.12 -10.51
N ASN A 115 2.90 -12.35 -10.76
CA ASN A 115 3.13 -13.05 -12.02
C ASN A 115 2.02 -12.67 -13.00
N ALA A 116 2.37 -12.58 -14.28
CA ALA A 116 1.44 -12.30 -15.35
C ALA A 116 0.84 -13.61 -15.89
N GLU A 117 -0.44 -13.58 -16.21
CA GLU A 117 -1.09 -14.64 -16.98
C GLU A 117 -0.60 -14.62 -18.44
N ALA A 118 -0.68 -15.78 -19.11
CA ALA A 118 -0.26 -15.89 -20.50
C ALA A 118 -1.06 -14.94 -21.40
N GLY A 119 -0.37 -14.09 -22.14
CA GLY A 119 -0.98 -13.09 -23.02
C GLY A 119 -1.33 -11.76 -22.35
N LEU A 120 -1.04 -11.58 -21.06
CA LEU A 120 -1.20 -10.31 -20.38
C LEU A 120 -0.17 -9.28 -20.89
N THR A 121 -0.64 -8.07 -21.18
CA THR A 121 0.23 -6.92 -21.43
C THR A 121 -0.02 -5.80 -20.43
N ILE A 122 1.04 -5.11 -20.02
CA ILE A 122 0.92 -3.86 -19.27
C ILE A 122 0.95 -2.69 -20.24
N THR A 123 0.11 -1.68 -19.99
CA THR A 123 0.00 -0.50 -20.85
C THR A 123 0.26 0.81 -20.12
N ARG A 124 0.14 0.81 -18.79
CA ARG A 124 0.36 2.01 -17.99
C ARG A 124 0.85 1.66 -16.59
N VAL A 125 1.74 2.49 -16.07
CA VAL A 125 2.19 2.51 -14.68
C VAL A 125 2.08 3.95 -14.19
N VAL A 126 1.29 4.18 -13.14
CA VAL A 126 1.12 5.51 -12.54
C VAL A 126 1.52 5.48 -11.08
N TRP A 127 2.56 6.24 -10.74
CA TRP A 127 2.96 6.46 -9.35
C TRP A 127 2.00 7.41 -8.67
N ARG A 128 1.57 7.05 -7.47
CA ARG A 128 0.57 7.77 -6.71
C ARG A 128 0.71 7.50 -5.22
N GLY A 129 -0.11 8.20 -4.44
CA GLY A 129 -0.33 7.88 -3.02
C GLY A 129 -1.14 6.60 -2.85
N GLU A 130 -1.63 6.39 -1.64
CA GLU A 130 -2.38 5.20 -1.23
C GLU A 130 -3.38 4.72 -2.29
N CYS A 131 -3.48 3.39 -2.38
CA CYS A 131 -4.65 2.74 -2.96
C CYS A 131 -5.87 3.10 -2.07
#